data_AF-A0A820S8B1-F1
#
_entry.id   AF-A0A820S8B1-F1
#
_cell.length_a   1.000
_cell.length_b   1.000
_cell.length_c   1.000
_cell.angle_alpha   90.00
_cell.angle_beta   90.00
_cell.angle_gamma   90.00
#
_symmetry.space_group_name_H-M   'P 1'
#
loop_
_entity.id
_entity.type
_entity.pdbx_description
1 polymer ?
#
loop_
_entity_poly.entity_id
_entity_poly.type
_entity_poly.pdbx_seq_one_letter_code
_entity_poly.pdbx_strand_id
1 'polypeptide(L)'
;PIYRVIRMDKGNALLVGVGGSGKASLTRLAAYAAHCEIFEIKLSRGYNESSFREDLKILYNKLGIENKKIVFMFGDQHVAEEGFLELINNMLTTGMVPALFADEEREAISGNVCRNYLSVFNN
;
A
#
# COMPACT_ATOMS: atom_id res chain seq x y z
N PRO A 1 1.03 -15.19 13.45
CA PRO A 1 1.92 -15.02 12.28
C PRO A 1 1.71 -13.71 11.51
N ILE A 2 0.49 -13.45 10.99
CA ILE A 2 0.18 -12.23 10.21
C ILE A 2 0.44 -10.94 11.01
N TYR A 3 -0.05 -10.87 12.24
CA TYR A 3 0.21 -9.72 13.14
C TYR A 3 1.70 -9.43 13.36
N ARG A 4 2.54 -10.48 13.41
CA ARG A 4 3.99 -10.32 13.54
C ARG A 4 4.57 -9.66 12.29
N VAL A 5 4.17 -10.08 11.09
CA VAL A 5 4.64 -9.50 9.83
C VAL A 5 4.22 -8.03 9.70
N ILE A 6 2.98 -7.68 10.04
CA ILE A 6 2.49 -6.29 10.02
C ILE A 6 3.34 -5.35 10.88
N ARG A 7 3.94 -5.87 11.96
CA ARG A 7 4.78 -5.09 12.88
C ARG A 7 6.27 -5.06 12.52
N MET A 8 6.69 -5.83 11.53
CA MET A 8 8.07 -5.80 11.06
C MET A 8 8.28 -4.62 10.12
N ASP A 9 9.44 -3.96 10.23
CA ASP A 9 9.83 -2.97 9.24
C ASP A 9 9.94 -3.64 7.86
N LYS A 10 9.35 -3.02 6.85
CA LYS A 10 9.24 -3.56 5.47
C LYS A 10 8.68 -5.00 5.42
N GLY A 11 7.76 -5.34 6.33
CA GLY A 11 7.17 -6.67 6.45
C GLY A 11 6.17 -7.00 5.33
N ASN A 12 6.48 -8.03 4.54
CA ASN A 12 5.61 -8.56 3.49
C ASN A 12 5.30 -10.05 3.73
N ALA A 13 4.10 -10.51 3.36
CA ALA A 13 3.74 -11.93 3.45
C ALA A 13 2.83 -12.37 2.30
N LEU A 14 3.18 -13.51 1.69
CA LEU A 14 2.29 -14.23 0.77
C LEU A 14 1.47 -15.25 1.57
N LEU A 15 0.14 -15.10 1.54
CA LEU A 15 -0.77 -16.01 2.24
C LEU A 15 -1.35 -17.04 1.28
N VAL A 16 -0.89 -18.28 1.37
CA VAL A 16 -1.35 -19.40 0.54
C VAL A 16 -2.38 -20.23 1.31
N GLY A 17 -3.46 -20.63 0.63
CA GLY A 17 -4.44 -21.57 1.18
C GLY A 17 -5.72 -21.59 0.35
N VAL A 18 -6.54 -22.62 0.54
CA VAL A 18 -7.80 -22.80 -0.19
C VAL A 18 -8.82 -21.67 0.07
N GLY A 19 -9.81 -21.52 -0.81
CA GLY A 19 -10.93 -20.61 -0.60
C GLY A 19 -11.63 -20.90 0.74
N GLY A 20 -12.06 -19.85 1.44
CA GLY A 20 -12.72 -20.01 2.75
C GLY A 20 -11.79 -20.28 3.94
N SER A 21 -10.47 -20.40 3.76
CA SER A 21 -9.53 -20.62 4.87
C SER A 21 -9.33 -19.43 5.82
N GLY A 22 -10.09 -18.35 5.65
CA GLY A 22 -10.07 -17.19 6.54
C GLY A 22 -8.90 -16.23 6.37
N LYS A 23 -8.02 -16.41 5.36
CA LYS A 23 -6.82 -15.55 5.12
C LYS A 23 -7.18 -14.06 5.15
N ALA A 24 -8.14 -13.64 4.34
CA ALA A 24 -8.56 -12.23 4.27
C ALA A 24 -9.14 -11.73 5.61
N SER A 25 -10.02 -12.52 6.25
CA SER A 25 -10.62 -12.17 7.54
C SER A 25 -9.57 -12.03 8.64
N LEU A 26 -8.59 -12.95 8.70
CA LEU A 26 -7.50 -12.91 9.65
C LEU A 26 -6.53 -11.76 9.39
N THR A 27 -6.28 -11.40 8.13
CA THR A 27 -5.49 -10.21 7.79
C THR A 27 -6.18 -8.94 8.27
N ARG A 28 -7.49 -8.79 8.02
CA ARG A 28 -8.27 -7.63 8.52
C ARG A 28 -8.26 -7.56 10.05
N LEU A 29 -8.45 -8.70 10.72
CA LEU A 29 -8.41 -8.77 12.19
C LEU A 29 -7.01 -8.37 12.72
N ALA A 30 -5.95 -8.88 12.10
CA ALA A 30 -4.59 -8.55 12.49
C ALA A 30 -4.25 -7.07 12.23
N ALA A 31 -4.71 -6.50 11.12
CA ALA A 31 -4.55 -5.08 10.82
C ALA A 31 -5.31 -4.20 11.83
N TYR A 32 -6.55 -4.57 12.16
CA TYR A 32 -7.33 -3.90 13.20
C TYR A 32 -6.60 -3.92 14.55
N ALA A 33 -6.10 -5.09 14.98
CA ALA A 33 -5.33 -5.23 16.22
C ALA A 33 -4.00 -4.45 16.20
N ALA A 34 -3.45 -4.15 15.02
CA ALA A 34 -2.24 -3.36 14.84
C ALA A 34 -2.51 -1.86 14.64
N HIS A 35 -3.78 -1.43 14.66
CA HIS A 35 -4.21 -0.07 14.33
C HIS A 35 -3.77 0.37 12.92
N CYS A 36 -3.80 -0.55 11.96
CA CYS A 36 -3.54 -0.28 10.55
C CYS A 36 -4.86 -0.22 9.76
N GLU A 37 -4.95 0.73 8.84
CA GLU A 37 -6.02 0.78 7.84
C GLU A 37 -5.78 -0.28 6.77
N ILE A 38 -6.84 -0.84 6.20
CA ILE A 38 -6.76 -1.74 5.05
C ILE A 38 -6.84 -0.92 3.78
N PHE A 39 -5.94 -1.17 2.85
CA PHE A 39 -6.04 -0.69 1.47
C PHE A 39 -6.22 -1.88 0.53
N GLU A 40 -7.25 -1.82 -0.31
CA GLU A 40 -7.56 -2.80 -1.35
C GLU A 40 -7.93 -2.04 -2.61
N ILE A 41 -7.41 -2.48 -3.76
CA ILE A 41 -7.83 -1.92 -5.05
C ILE A 41 -9.21 -2.47 -5.42
N LYS A 42 -9.98 -1.68 -6.17
CA LYS A 42 -11.28 -2.08 -6.67
C LYS A 42 -11.26 -2.04 -8.19
N LEU A 43 -11.16 -3.23 -8.79
CA LEU A 43 -11.21 -3.35 -10.24
C LEU A 43 -12.57 -2.87 -10.76
N SER A 44 -12.52 -2.01 -11.78
CA SER A 44 -13.67 -1.52 -12.53
C SER A 44 -13.53 -1.92 -14.00
N ARG A 45 -14.57 -1.74 -14.79
CA ARG A 45 -14.50 -2.03 -16.23
C ARG A 45 -13.48 -1.08 -16.88
N GLY A 46 -12.47 -1.64 -17.55
CA GLY A 46 -11.40 -0.87 -18.17
C GLY A 46 -10.25 -0.51 -17.23
N TYR A 47 -10.20 -1.12 -16.03
CA TYR A 47 -9.08 -0.97 -15.12
C TYR A 47 -7.79 -1.55 -15.72
N ASN A 48 -6.76 -0.71 -15.80
CA ASN A 48 -5.48 -0.97 -16.46
C ASN A 48 -4.30 -0.52 -15.60
N GLU A 49 -3.07 -0.64 -16.10
CA GLU A 49 -1.87 -0.24 -15.35
C GLU A 49 -1.91 1.23 -14.90
N SER A 50 -2.41 2.14 -15.74
CA SER A 50 -2.56 3.55 -15.37
C SER A 50 -3.50 3.73 -14.17
N SER A 51 -4.64 3.04 -14.18
CA SER A 51 -5.59 3.03 -13.06
C SER A 51 -4.94 2.49 -11.78
N PHE A 52 -4.13 1.45 -11.90
CA PHE A 52 -3.40 0.89 -10.77
C PHE A 52 -2.34 1.83 -10.22
N ARG A 53 -1.59 2.52 -11.08
CA ARG A 53 -0.64 3.57 -10.67
C ARG A 53 -1.34 4.68 -9.88
N GLU A 54 -2.53 5.10 -10.29
CA GLU A 54 -3.32 6.09 -9.54
C GLU A 54 -3.75 5.58 -8.15
N ASP A 55 -4.21 4.33 -8.04
CA ASP A 55 -4.48 3.72 -6.73
C ASP A 55 -3.21 3.65 -5.84
N LEU A 56 -2.05 3.36 -6.45
CA LEU A 56 -0.79 3.39 -5.73
C LEU A 56 -0.42 4.81 -5.30
N LYS A 57 -0.63 5.85 -6.12
CA LYS A 57 -0.43 7.25 -5.68
C LYS A 57 -1.27 7.57 -4.44
N ILE A 58 -2.54 7.14 -4.41
CA ILE A 58 -3.40 7.30 -3.22
C ILE A 58 -2.79 6.58 -2.01
N LEU A 59 -2.35 5.33 -2.18
CA LEU A 59 -1.68 4.58 -1.12
C LEU A 59 -0.44 5.31 -0.59
N TYR A 60 0.47 5.75 -1.46
CA TYR A 60 1.69 6.45 -1.04
C TYR A 60 1.40 7.81 -0.40
N ASN A 61 0.39 8.55 -0.84
CA ASN A 61 -0.03 9.79 -0.20
C ASN A 61 -0.58 9.56 1.22
N LYS A 62 -1.35 8.48 1.43
CA LYS A 62 -1.81 8.11 2.78
C LYS A 62 -0.66 7.75 3.72
N LEU A 63 0.36 7.06 3.20
CA LEU A 63 1.55 6.70 3.96
C LEU A 63 2.40 7.95 4.28
N GLY A 64 2.71 8.76 3.26
CA GLY A 64 3.66 9.86 3.37
C GLY A 64 3.09 11.16 3.95
N ILE A 65 1.92 11.59 3.47
CA ILE A 65 1.32 12.88 3.85
C ILE A 65 0.41 12.70 5.05
N GLU A 66 -0.53 11.75 4.99
CA GLU A 66 -1.51 11.53 6.08
C GLU A 66 -0.93 10.78 7.29
N ASN A 67 0.31 10.27 7.17
CA ASN A 67 1.00 9.48 8.20
C ASN A 67 0.17 8.29 8.71
N LYS A 68 -0.53 7.61 7.81
CA LYS A 68 -1.37 6.45 8.12
C LYS A 68 -0.55 5.17 8.06
N LYS A 69 -0.79 4.27 9.02
CA LYS A 69 -0.29 2.89 8.95
C LYS A 69 -1.27 2.06 8.13
N ILE A 70 -0.78 1.42 7.08
CA ILE A 70 -1.64 0.70 6.11
C ILE A 70 -1.14 -0.73 5.92
N VAL A 71 -2.08 -1.65 5.79
CA VAL A 71 -1.85 -2.98 5.22
C VAL A 71 -2.48 -3.00 3.82
N PHE A 72 -1.63 -3.12 2.81
CA PHE A 72 -2.07 -3.28 1.43
C PHE A 72 -2.39 -4.77 1.17
N MET A 73 -3.64 -5.06 0.83
CA MET A 73 -4.09 -6.39 0.48
C MET A 73 -4.22 -6.52 -1.04
N PHE A 74 -3.35 -7.34 -1.62
CA PHE A 74 -3.34 -7.68 -3.05
C PHE A 74 -3.49 -9.19 -3.23
N GLY A 75 -4.26 -9.61 -4.23
CA GLY A 75 -4.66 -11.00 -4.44
C GLY A 75 -4.77 -11.33 -5.92
N ASP A 76 -4.94 -12.60 -6.25
CA ASP A 76 -5.07 -13.09 -7.62
C ASP A 76 -6.24 -12.43 -8.36
N GLN A 77 -7.34 -12.18 -7.66
CA GLN A 77 -8.49 -11.47 -8.23
C GLN A 77 -8.21 -10.01 -8.62
N HIS A 78 -7.08 -9.45 -8.19
CA HIS A 78 -6.68 -8.07 -8.48
C HIS A 78 -5.74 -7.97 -9.70
N VAL A 79 -5.22 -9.09 -10.21
CA VAL A 79 -4.28 -9.11 -11.35
C VAL A 79 -5.06 -9.04 -12.67
N ALA A 80 -5.34 -7.83 -13.14
CA ALA A 80 -6.00 -7.59 -14.42
C ALA A 80 -5.02 -7.63 -15.61
N GLU A 81 -3.79 -7.17 -15.42
CA GLU A 81 -2.72 -7.14 -16.42
C GLU A 81 -1.42 -7.64 -15.81
N GLU A 82 -0.57 -8.32 -16.59
CA GLU A 82 0.70 -8.88 -16.10
C GLU A 82 1.64 -7.80 -15.52
N GLY A 83 1.60 -6.58 -16.07
CA GLY A 83 2.39 -5.43 -15.60
C GLY A 83 2.17 -5.08 -14.13
N PHE A 84 1.04 -5.46 -13.53
CA PHE A 84 0.77 -5.18 -12.11
C PHE A 84 1.79 -5.87 -11.21
N LEU A 85 2.21 -7.09 -11.59
CA LEU A 85 3.17 -7.87 -10.81
C LEU A 85 4.57 -7.23 -10.83
N GLU A 86 4.93 -6.52 -11.90
CA GLU A 86 6.17 -5.75 -11.96
C GLU A 86 6.11 -4.57 -10.97
N LEU A 87 5.00 -3.85 -10.91
CA LEU A 87 4.81 -2.77 -9.93
C LEU A 87 4.84 -3.29 -8.49
N ILE A 88 4.15 -4.41 -8.21
CA ILE A 88 4.20 -5.07 -6.90
C ILE A 88 5.63 -5.49 -6.56
N ASN A 89 6.37 -6.09 -7.51
CA ASN A 89 7.76 -6.48 -7.26
C ASN A 89 8.64 -5.29 -6.91
N ASN A 90 8.50 -4.15 -7.60
CA ASN A 90 9.21 -2.93 -7.29
C ASN A 90 8.89 -2.44 -5.86
N MET A 91 7.62 -2.46 -5.45
CA MET A 91 7.21 -2.13 -4.08
C MET A 91 7.84 -3.06 -3.03
N LEU A 92 7.82 -4.37 -3.28
CA LEU A 92 8.33 -5.37 -2.33
C LEU A 92 9.85 -5.31 -2.16
N THR A 93 10.57 -4.99 -3.23
CA THR A 93 12.04 -5.00 -3.28
C THR A 93 12.66 -3.66 -2.88
N THR A 94 12.10 -2.56 -3.38
CA THR A 94 12.67 -1.21 -3.19
C THR A 94 11.86 -0.35 -2.22
N GLY A 95 10.60 -0.72 -1.96
CA GLY A 95 9.66 0.13 -1.22
C GLY A 95 9.06 1.27 -2.04
N MET A 96 9.30 1.29 -3.36
CA MET A 96 8.85 2.36 -4.26
C MET A 96 8.51 1.84 -5.66
N VAL A 97 7.68 2.59 -6.38
CA VAL A 97 7.39 2.34 -7.81
C VAL A 97 8.09 3.41 -8.65
N PRO A 98 8.95 3.05 -9.62
CA PRO A 98 9.62 4.01 -10.49
C PRO A 98 8.63 4.87 -11.27
N ALA A 99 8.95 6.16 -11.40
CA ALA A 99 8.15 7.14 -12.13
C ALA A 99 6.65 7.17 -11.72
N LEU A 100 6.34 6.83 -10.45
CA LEU A 100 4.96 6.85 -9.97
C LEU A 100 4.38 8.27 -9.91
N PHE A 101 5.20 9.23 -9.48
CA PHE A 101 4.86 10.65 -9.41
C PHE A 101 5.68 11.43 -10.42
N ALA A 102 5.09 12.49 -10.99
CA ALA A 102 5.80 13.51 -11.73
C ALA A 102 6.70 14.34 -10.80
N ASP A 103 7.67 15.07 -11.36
CA ASP A 103 8.63 15.82 -10.55
C ASP A 103 7.96 16.96 -9.76
N GLU A 104 6.96 17.61 -10.35
CA GLU A 104 6.17 18.64 -9.66
C GLU A 104 5.35 18.04 -8.49
N GLU A 105 4.80 16.83 -8.66
CA GLU A 105 4.10 16.11 -7.59
C GLU A 105 5.08 15.76 -6.45
N ARG A 106 6.31 15.32 -6.77
CA ARG A 106 7.33 14.99 -5.77
C ARG A 106 7.75 16.18 -4.92
N GLU A 107 7.94 17.35 -5.53
CA GLU A 107 8.27 18.58 -4.81
C GLU A 107 7.15 18.96 -3.83
N ALA A 108 5.89 18.92 -4.31
CA ALA A 108 4.73 19.21 -3.48
C ALA A 108 4.58 18.23 -2.30
N ILE A 109 4.75 16.92 -2.55
CA ILE A 109 4.72 15.88 -1.52
C ILE A 109 5.83 16.14 -0.49
N SER A 110 7.06 16.39 -0.92
CA SER A 110 8.20 16.64 -0.04
C SER A 110 7.97 17.85 0.87
N GLY A 111 7.43 18.95 0.32
CA GLY A 111 7.06 20.13 1.09
C GLY A 111 5.99 19.83 2.16
N ASN A 112 4.97 19.04 1.82
CA ASN A 112 3.92 18.66 2.76
C ASN A 112 4.43 17.71 3.86
N VAL A 113 5.26 16.72 3.51
CA VAL A 113 5.89 15.80 4.46
C VAL A 113 6.76 16.55 5.46
N CYS A 114 7.63 17.46 4.99
CA CYS A 114 8.46 18.29 5.87
C CYS A 114 7.62 19.14 6.82
N ARG A 115 6.55 19.78 6.32
CA ARG A 115 5.64 20.58 7.15
C ARG A 115 4.96 19.74 8.23
N ASN A 116 4.48 18.55 7.88
CA ASN A 116 3.83 17.63 8.82
C ASN A 116 4.81 17.08 9.84
N TYR A 117 6.06 16.83 9.45
CA TYR A 117 7.10 16.42 10.40
C TYR A 117 7.34 17.52 11.43
N LEU A 118 7.51 18.77 11.00
CA LEU A 118 7.74 19.92 11.89
C LEU A 118 6.56 20.22 12.84
N SER A 119 5.31 19.99 12.42
CA SER A 119 4.14 20.21 13.29
C SER A 119 4.05 19.20 14.44
N VAL A 120 4.64 18.00 14.28
CA VAL A 120 4.74 16.99 15.34
C VAL A 120 5.75 17.39 16.42
N PHE A 121 6.82 18.12 16.10
CA PHE A 121 7.81 18.59 17.09
C PHE A 121 7.41 19.87 17.83
N ASN A 122 6.51 20.66 17.25
CA ASN A 122 6.05 21.92 17.83
C ASN A 122 4.81 21.76 18.74
N ASN A 123 4.39 20.52 19.03
CA ASN A 123 3.38 20.15 20.04
C ASN A 123 4.02 19.26 21.10
#